data_AF-A0A944PNY7-F1
#
_entry.id   AF-A0A944PNY7-F1
#
_cell.length_a   1.000
_cell.length_b   1.000
_cell.length_c   1.000
_cell.angle_alpha   90.00
_cell.angle_beta   90.00
_cell.angle_gamma   90.00
#
_symmetry.space_group_name_H-M   'P 1'
#
loop_
_entity.id
_entity.type
_entity.pdbx_description
1 polymer ?
#
loop_
_entity_poly.entity_id
_entity_poly.type
_entity_poly.pdbx_seq_one_letter_code
_entity_poly.pdbx_strand_id
1 'polypeptide(L)'
;MTNSDLLVSWRDAPETHQPEWPDRAALEDVMARLSAAPGPVSPSACDGLWSRLAAAANGEAFVLQGGDCASQSLDLTFDIAELL
;
A
#
# COMPACT_ATOMS: atom_id res chain seq x y z
N MET A 1 -11.11 -19.91 -14.74
CA MET A 1 -11.11 -18.44 -14.75
C MET A 1 -10.62 -17.99 -13.39
N THR A 2 -9.35 -17.59 -13.28
CA THR A 2 -8.87 -16.89 -12.09
C THR A 2 -9.16 -15.39 -12.27
N ASN A 3 -9.17 -14.62 -11.17
CA ASN A 3 -9.35 -13.16 -11.23
C ASN A 3 -8.26 -12.44 -12.05
N SER A 4 -7.21 -13.15 -12.49
CA SER A 4 -6.10 -12.57 -13.26
C SER A 4 -6.42 -12.38 -14.74
N ASP A 5 -7.42 -13.09 -15.27
CA ASP A 5 -7.74 -13.09 -16.72
C ASP A 5 -8.69 -11.94 -17.13
N LEU A 6 -9.20 -11.15 -16.17
CA LEU A 6 -10.21 -10.11 -16.39
C LEU A 6 -9.72 -8.68 -16.09
N LEU A 7 -8.47 -8.50 -15.68
CA LEU A 7 -7.93 -7.20 -15.28
C LEU A 7 -7.04 -6.65 -16.39
N VAL A 8 -7.46 -5.52 -16.99
CA VAL A 8 -6.52 -4.62 -17.65
C VAL A 8 -5.44 -4.29 -16.62
N SER A 9 -4.17 -4.49 -16.98
CA SER A 9 -3.06 -4.11 -16.11
C SER A 9 -3.18 -2.64 -15.81
N TRP A 10 -3.01 -2.22 -14.55
CA TRP A 10 -2.99 -0.79 -14.20
C TRP A 10 -1.93 -0.02 -14.99
N ARG A 11 -0.91 -0.71 -15.51
CA ARG A 11 0.13 -0.14 -16.38
C ARG A 11 -0.36 0.25 -17.76
N ASP A 12 -1.53 -0.24 -18.18
CA ASP A 12 -2.15 0.06 -19.48
C ASP A 12 -3.24 1.15 -19.33
N ALA A 13 -3.52 1.60 -18.11
CA ALA A 13 -4.49 2.65 -17.83
C ALA A 13 -3.83 4.05 -17.90
N PRO A 14 -4.55 5.12 -18.30
CA PRO A 14 -3.99 6.46 -18.37
C PRO A 14 -3.43 6.95 -17.02
N GLU A 15 -2.20 7.45 -17.03
CA GLU A 15 -1.50 7.97 -15.86
C GLU A 15 -1.36 9.51 -15.88
N THR A 16 -1.56 10.15 -14.72
CA THR A 16 -1.48 11.63 -14.59
C THR A 16 -0.45 12.13 -13.58
N HIS A 17 0.07 11.27 -12.70
CA HIS A 17 0.95 11.65 -11.59
C HIS A 17 2.16 10.71 -11.43
N GLN A 18 2.55 10.01 -12.50
CA GLN A 18 3.76 9.21 -12.50
C GLN A 18 4.98 10.10 -12.75
N PRO A 19 6.06 9.96 -11.97
CA PRO A 19 7.31 10.66 -12.25
C PRO A 19 7.99 10.09 -13.50
N GLU A 20 8.69 10.96 -14.23
CA GLU A 20 9.62 10.54 -15.28
C GLU A 20 10.91 10.03 -14.64
N TRP A 21 11.13 8.71 -14.66
CA TRP A 21 12.37 8.10 -14.16
C TRP A 21 13.45 8.15 -15.25
N PRO A 22 14.56 8.89 -15.05
CA PRO A 22 15.56 9.08 -16.10
C PRO A 22 16.42 7.84 -16.36
N ASP A 23 16.59 6.96 -15.36
CA ASP A 23 17.36 5.72 -15.47
C ASP A 23 16.44 4.52 -15.36
N ARG A 24 16.20 3.88 -16.51
CA ARG A 24 15.35 2.70 -16.60
C ARG A 24 15.97 1.47 -15.95
N ALA A 25 17.29 1.31 -16.03
CA ALA A 25 17.98 0.15 -15.45
C ALA A 25 17.94 0.22 -13.92
N ALA A 26 18.14 1.41 -13.35
CA ALA A 26 18.00 1.62 -11.91
C ALA A 26 16.56 1.36 -11.42
N LEU A 27 15.54 1.79 -12.18
CA LEU A 27 14.14 1.50 -11.86
C LEU A 27 13.88 -0.02 -11.82
N GLU A 28 14.37 -0.76 -12.80
CA GLU A 28 14.20 -2.22 -12.89
C GLU A 28 14.91 -2.96 -11.76
N ASP A 29 16.13 -2.55 -11.38
CA ASP A 29 16.85 -3.10 -10.23
C ASP A 29 16.08 -2.90 -8.92
N VAL A 30 15.59 -1.68 -8.68
CA VAL A 30 14.81 -1.36 -7.47
C VAL A 30 13.50 -2.16 -7.45
N MET A 31 12.78 -2.27 -8.58
CA MET A 31 11.56 -3.06 -8.66
C MET A 31 11.82 -4.55 -8.36
N ALA A 32 12.92 -5.12 -8.86
CA ALA A 32 13.30 -6.50 -8.58
C ALA A 32 13.58 -6.72 -7.09
N ARG A 33 14.32 -5.80 -6.46
CA ARG A 33 14.64 -5.85 -5.03
C ARG A 33 13.40 -5.73 -4.14
N LEU A 34 12.50 -4.80 -4.44
CA LEU A 34 11.25 -4.62 -3.69
C LEU A 34 10.31 -5.82 -3.84
N SER A 35 10.27 -6.45 -5.02
CA SER A 35 9.43 -7.63 -5.27
C SER A 35 9.90 -8.87 -4.50
N ALA A 36 11.19 -8.94 -4.13
CA ALA A 36 11.75 -10.01 -3.32
C ALA A 36 11.69 -9.73 -1.80
N ALA A 37 11.38 -8.50 -1.40
CA ALA A 37 11.30 -8.13 0.00
C ALA A 37 10.05 -8.73 0.66
N PRO A 38 10.09 -9.03 1.98
CA PRO A 38 8.89 -9.41 2.71
C PRO A 38 7.80 -8.35 2.61
N GLY A 39 6.54 -8.77 2.49
CA GLY A 39 5.41 -7.84 2.56
C GLY A 39 5.38 -7.12 3.91
N PRO A 40 5.06 -5.82 3.96
CA PRO A 40 5.07 -5.04 5.21
C PRO A 40 3.93 -5.42 6.16
N VAL A 41 2.94 -6.19 5.70
CA VAL A 41 1.78 -6.64 6.48
C VAL A 41 1.51 -8.13 6.21
N SER A 42 1.01 -8.84 7.22
CA SER A 42 0.59 -10.23 7.05
C SER A 42 -0.77 -10.33 6.34
N PRO A 43 -1.02 -11.37 5.54
CA PRO A 43 -2.34 -11.57 4.91
C PRO A 43 -3.49 -11.64 5.92
N SER A 44 -3.28 -12.28 7.08
CA SER A 44 -4.31 -12.39 8.12
C SER A 44 -4.67 -11.06 8.77
N ALA A 45 -3.73 -10.10 8.83
CA ALA A 45 -4.04 -8.75 9.29
C ALA A 45 -4.99 -8.04 8.31
N CYS A 46 -4.81 -8.28 7.00
CA CYS A 46 -5.74 -7.79 5.98
C CYS A 46 -7.13 -8.40 6.15
N ASP A 47 -7.24 -9.73 6.34
CA ASP A 47 -8.53 -10.40 6.57
C ASP A 47 -9.27 -9.83 7.80
N GLY A 48 -8.52 -9.55 8.87
CA GLY A 48 -9.04 -8.90 10.07
C GLY A 48 -9.53 -7.47 9.80
N LEU A 49 -8.78 -6.68 9.01
CA LEU A 49 -9.19 -5.34 8.60
C LEU A 49 -10.47 -5.39 7.73
N TRP A 50 -10.54 -6.31 6.77
CA TRP A 50 -11.71 -6.50 5.91
C TRP A 50 -12.98 -6.78 6.72
N SER A 51 -12.89 -7.65 7.71
CA SER A 51 -14.03 -7.96 8.59
C SER A 51 -14.51 -6.73 9.37
N ARG A 52 -13.58 -5.90 9.86
CA ARG A 52 -13.90 -4.65 10.57
C ARG A 52 -14.49 -3.59 9.66
N LEU A 53 -13.99 -3.48 8.42
CA LEU A 53 -14.55 -2.58 7.40
C LEU A 53 -15.96 -3.00 7.00
N ALA A 54 -16.25 -4.31 6.93
CA ALA A 54 -17.59 -4.81 6.66
C ALA A 54 -18.59 -4.43 7.76
N ALA A 55 -18.20 -4.55 9.03
CA ALA A 55 -19.02 -4.07 10.15
C ALA A 55 -19.30 -2.57 10.06
N ALA A 56 -18.29 -1.75 9.70
CA ALA A 56 -18.49 -0.32 9.49
C ALA A 56 -19.43 -0.02 8.31
N ALA A 57 -19.31 -0.75 7.20
CA ALA A 57 -20.22 -0.62 6.06
C ALA A 57 -21.67 -0.99 6.40
N ASN A 58 -21.88 -1.91 7.35
CA ASN A 58 -23.20 -2.27 7.87
C ASN A 58 -23.73 -1.30 8.94
N GLY A 59 -22.99 -0.25 9.29
CA GLY A 59 -23.38 0.71 10.33
C GLY A 59 -23.17 0.21 11.77
N GLU A 60 -22.40 -0.87 11.95
CA GLU A 60 -22.09 -1.48 13.26
C GLU A 60 -20.81 -0.90 13.89
N ALA A 61 -20.03 -0.13 13.12
CA ALA A 61 -18.79 0.51 13.54
C ALA A 61 -18.52 1.80 12.74
N PHE A 62 -17.51 2.57 13.16
CA PHE A 62 -17.01 3.75 12.44
C PHE A 62 -15.54 3.55 12.06
N VAL A 63 -15.13 4.16 10.94
CA VAL A 63 -13.73 4.21 10.50
C VAL A 63 -13.14 5.56 10.85
N LEU A 64 -12.02 5.55 11.57
CA LEU A 64 -11.16 6.71 11.76
C LEU A 64 -9.80 6.41 11.12
N GLN A 65 -9.41 7.22 10.13
CA GLN A 65 -8.10 7.16 9.50
C GLN A 65 -7.43 8.52 9.67
N GLY A 66 -6.22 8.54 10.20
CA GLY A 66 -5.44 9.74 10.43
C GLY A 66 -3.93 9.45 10.34
N GLY A 67 -3.15 10.47 10.04
CA GLY A 67 -1.70 10.39 9.87
C GLY A 67 -1.13 11.64 9.19
N ASP A 68 0.16 11.59 8.87
CA ASP A 68 0.86 12.69 8.21
C ASP A 68 0.36 12.93 6.78
N CYS A 69 0.36 14.19 6.34
CA CYS A 69 -0.01 14.56 4.97
C CYS A 69 1.03 14.08 3.94
N ALA A 70 2.32 14.17 4.30
CA ALA A 70 3.42 13.58 3.58
C ALA A 70 4.47 13.18 4.62
N SER A 71 4.86 11.91 4.65
CA SER A 71 5.93 11.45 5.50
C SER A 71 7.27 11.93 4.94
N GLN A 72 8.12 12.49 5.80
CA GLN A 72 9.48 12.86 5.43
C GLN A 72 10.43 11.69 5.69
N SER A 73 11.43 11.48 4.83
CA SER A 73 12.42 10.41 5.02
C SER A 73 13.55 10.78 5.99
N LEU A 74 13.36 11.81 6.83
CA LEU A 74 14.35 12.24 7.81
C LEU A 74 14.50 11.12 8.85
N ASP A 75 15.75 10.66 8.98
CA ASP A 75 16.31 9.74 9.96
C ASP A 75 15.29 9.21 10.99
N LEU A 76 14.86 7.96 10.78
CA LEU A 76 13.75 7.30 11.49
C LEU A 76 14.02 7.18 13.00
N THR A 77 13.75 8.26 13.73
CA THR A 77 13.54 8.23 15.18
C THR A 77 12.08 8.52 15.43
N PHE A 78 11.20 7.59 15.06
CA PHE A 78 9.80 7.62 15.51
C PHE A 78 9.47 6.32 16.22
N ASP A 79 9.41 6.42 17.54
CA ASP A 79 8.82 5.44 18.44
C ASP A 79 7.29 5.50 18.28
N ILE A 80 6.73 4.53 17.55
CA ILE A 80 5.28 4.39 17.37
C ILE A 80 4.60 3.79 18.61
N ALA A 81 5.33 3.48 19.70
CA ALA A 81 4.79 2.84 20.89
C ALA A 81 4.17 3.81 21.93
N GLU A 82 4.38 5.13 21.84
CA GLU A 82 3.92 6.09 22.88
C GLU A 82 2.54 6.74 22.64
N LEU A 83 1.76 6.30 21.65
CA LEU A 83 0.41 6.85 21.39
C LEU A 83 -0.74 5.84 21.54
N LEU A 84 -0.58 4.84 22.40
CA LEU A 84 -1.66 4.02 22.99
C LEU A 84 -1.42 3.80 24.48
#